data_AF-X1DHD4-F1
#
_entry.id   AF-X1DHD4-F1
#
_cell.length_a   1.000
_cell.length_b   1.000
_cell.length_c   1.000
_cell.angle_alpha   90.00
_cell.angle_beta   90.00
_cell.angle_gamma   90.00
#
_symmetry.space_group_name_H-M   'P 1'
#
loop_
_entity.id
_entity.type
_entity.pdbx_description
1 polymer ?
#
loop_
_entity_poly.entity_id
_entity_poly.type
_entity_poly.pdbx_seq_one_letter_code
_entity_poly.pdbx_strand_id
1 'polypeptide(L)'
;IYIDMVETPRPVRIIPMLGRRAPLFCTSAGKVQVAYRSVEEIRKLLKDIELKPYTKNTIVLDVEMLQHLEVVRRQGYALDKEEYEEDVICLAAPIYDYTENVVAGICISGPIQRMSDERLETELIPLIKKAAVEISQRLGYGTTPD
;
A
#
# COMPACT_ATOMS: atom_id res chain seq x y z
N ILE A 1 10.03 -3.59 -2.91
CA ILE A 1 11.33 -3.40 -2.21
C ILE A 1 11.20 -2.12 -1.42
N TYR A 2 11.62 -2.10 -0.15
CA TYR A 2 11.68 -0.84 0.60
C TYR A 2 12.96 -0.09 0.23
N ILE A 3 12.80 1.14 -0.26
CA ILE A 3 13.91 1.97 -0.75
C ILE A 3 14.39 2.97 0.30
N ASP A 4 13.49 3.44 1.16
CA ASP A 4 13.77 4.44 2.19
C ASP A 4 12.74 4.34 3.32
N MET A 5 13.09 4.90 4.49
CA MET A 5 12.26 4.92 5.69
C MET A 5 12.62 6.08 6.61
N VAL A 6 11.58 6.68 7.20
CA VAL A 6 11.71 7.55 8.38
C VAL A 6 11.19 6.81 9.61
N GLU A 7 12.06 6.63 10.62
CA GLU A 7 11.68 5.97 11.87
C GLU A 7 10.90 6.89 12.82
N THR A 8 9.97 6.31 13.57
CA THR A 8 9.33 6.99 14.70
C THR A 8 10.23 6.97 15.94
N PRO A 9 10.29 8.05 16.75
CA PRO A 9 11.05 8.05 18.00
C PRO A 9 10.41 7.20 19.10
N ARG A 10 9.24 6.60 18.85
CA ARG A 10 8.53 5.78 19.83
C ARG A 10 9.24 4.42 20.04
N PRO A 11 9.24 3.88 21.27
CA PRO A 11 9.93 2.63 21.58
C PRO A 11 9.36 1.44 20.82
N VAL A 12 8.02 1.33 20.74
CA VAL A 12 7.33 0.29 19.97
C VAL A 12 7.12 0.79 18.54
N ARG A 13 7.88 0.24 17.60
CA ARG A 13 7.88 0.64 16.19
C ARG A 13 8.06 -0.56 15.26
N ILE A 14 7.50 -0.44 14.06
CA ILE A 14 7.65 -1.42 12.98
C ILE A 14 8.78 -0.91 12.08
N ILE A 15 9.81 -1.74 11.88
CA ILE A 15 10.99 -1.39 11.07
C ILE A 15 11.13 -2.44 9.96
N PRO A 16 10.67 -2.18 8.73
CA PRO A 16 11.01 -3.01 7.59
C PRO A 16 12.51 -2.96 7.31
N MET A 17 13.03 -4.06 6.77
CA MET A 17 14.40 -4.11 6.28
C MET A 17 14.50 -3.43 4.91
N LEU A 18 15.24 -2.32 4.84
CA LEU A 18 15.57 -1.67 3.57
C LEU A 18 16.30 -2.64 2.63
N GLY A 19 16.01 -2.54 1.33
CA GLY A 19 16.54 -3.43 0.31
C GLY A 19 15.88 -4.82 0.23
N ARG A 20 15.06 -5.23 1.21
CA ARG A 20 14.31 -6.48 1.12
C ARG A 20 13.04 -6.35 0.27
N ARG A 21 12.68 -7.47 -0.37
CA ARG A 21 11.41 -7.64 -1.07
C ARG A 21 10.34 -8.09 -0.07
N ALA A 22 9.32 -7.27 0.11
CA ALA A 22 8.09 -7.67 0.77
C ALA A 22 7.15 -8.37 -0.23
N PRO A 23 6.25 -9.26 0.23
CA PRO A 23 5.25 -9.87 -0.63
C PRO A 23 4.30 -8.81 -1.21
N LEU A 24 3.95 -8.99 -2.48
CA LEU A 24 3.17 -8.02 -3.23
C LEU A 24 1.70 -7.97 -2.80
N PHE A 25 1.13 -9.14 -2.47
CA PHE A 25 -0.31 -9.33 -2.32
C PHE A 25 -0.83 -9.03 -0.91
N CYS A 26 0.01 -9.17 0.13
CA CYS A 26 -0.40 -8.98 1.52
C CYS A 26 0.19 -7.72 2.18
N THR A 27 0.90 -6.87 1.42
CA THR A 27 1.36 -5.56 1.92
C THR A 27 0.61 -4.42 1.26
N SER A 28 0.32 -3.36 2.01
CA SER A 28 -0.37 -2.19 1.47
C SER A 28 0.39 -1.52 0.31
N ALA A 29 1.72 -1.40 0.44
CA ALA A 29 2.57 -0.87 -0.64
C ALA A 29 2.53 -1.75 -1.89
N GLY A 30 2.55 -3.07 -1.74
CA GLY A 30 2.47 -4.00 -2.86
C GLY A 30 1.13 -3.94 -3.58
N LYS A 31 0.02 -3.90 -2.83
CA LYS A 31 -1.34 -3.75 -3.37
C LYS A 31 -1.50 -2.45 -4.17
N VAL A 32 -1.01 -1.34 -3.64
CA VAL A 32 -1.03 -0.05 -4.34
C VAL A 32 -0.28 -0.09 -5.67
N GLN A 33 0.87 -0.78 -5.73
CA GLN A 33 1.67 -0.89 -6.96
C GLN A 33 0.98 -1.68 -8.09
N VAL A 34 0.02 -2.54 -7.76
CA VAL A 34 -0.66 -3.40 -8.75
C VAL A 34 -2.09 -2.99 -9.05
N ALA A 35 -2.77 -2.28 -8.13
CA ALA A 35 -4.18 -1.94 -8.23
C ALA A 35 -4.55 -1.10 -9.47
N TYR A 36 -3.57 -0.41 -10.08
CA TYR A 36 -3.76 0.48 -11.22
C TYR A 36 -3.47 -0.16 -12.57
N ARG A 37 -3.10 -1.45 -12.58
CA ARG A 37 -2.92 -2.23 -13.80
C ARG A 37 -4.27 -2.69 -14.36
N SER A 38 -4.28 -3.12 -15.61
CA SER A 38 -5.45 -3.79 -16.20
C SER A 38 -5.76 -5.09 -15.46
N VAL A 39 -7.03 -5.52 -15.49
CA VAL A 39 -7.47 -6.77 -14.87
C VAL A 39 -6.72 -7.97 -15.47
N GLU A 40 -6.41 -7.93 -16.75
CA GLU A 40 -5.65 -8.94 -17.49
C GLU A 40 -4.21 -9.04 -16.97
N GLU A 41 -3.55 -7.91 -16.74
CA GLU A 41 -2.19 -7.87 -16.17
C GLU A 41 -2.16 -8.37 -14.73
N ILE A 42 -3.16 -7.99 -13.91
CA ILE A 42 -3.28 -8.49 -12.54
C ILE A 42 -3.50 -10.00 -12.54
N ARG A 43 -4.41 -10.53 -13.36
CA ARG A 43 -4.62 -11.98 -13.48
C ARG A 43 -3.37 -12.71 -13.92
N LYS A 44 -2.62 -12.16 -14.88
CA LYS A 44 -1.35 -12.76 -15.31
C LYS A 44 -0.35 -12.78 -14.16
N LEU A 45 -0.24 -11.69 -13.41
CA LEU A 45 0.64 -11.57 -12.26
C LEU A 45 0.27 -12.56 -11.14
N LEU A 46 -1.02 -12.72 -10.82
CA LEU A 46 -1.48 -13.64 -9.78
C LEU A 46 -1.21 -15.11 -10.14
N LYS A 47 -1.22 -15.48 -11.43
CA LYS A 47 -0.85 -16.84 -11.86
C LYS A 47 0.61 -17.20 -11.54
N ASP A 48 1.49 -16.20 -11.52
CA ASP A 48 2.92 -16.39 -11.27
C ASP A 48 3.29 -16.24 -9.77
N ILE A 49 2.31 -15.97 -8.90
CA ILE A 49 2.53 -15.71 -7.48
C ILE A 49 1.73 -16.70 -6.64
N GLU A 50 2.39 -17.35 -5.68
CA GLU A 50 1.72 -18.13 -4.65
C GLU A 50 1.16 -17.20 -3.55
N LEU A 51 -0.16 -17.13 -3.41
CA LEU A 51 -0.84 -16.38 -2.35
C LEU A 51 -0.77 -17.15 -1.01
N LYS A 52 0.43 -17.15 -0.41
CA LYS A 52 0.68 -17.82 0.88
C LYS A 52 -0.08 -17.13 2.03
N PRO A 53 -0.73 -17.89 2.93
CA PRO A 53 -1.29 -17.33 4.15
C PRO A 53 -0.16 -16.98 5.13
N TYR A 54 0.09 -15.70 5.36
CA TYR A 54 1.02 -15.23 6.39
C TYR A 54 0.34 -15.13 7.75
N THR A 55 -0.95 -14.78 7.75
CA THR A 55 -1.83 -14.69 8.90
C THR A 55 -3.22 -15.22 8.53
N LYS A 56 -4.14 -15.26 9.50
CA LYS A 56 -5.56 -15.57 9.25
C LYS A 56 -6.30 -14.54 8.39
N ASN A 57 -5.76 -13.31 8.27
CA ASN A 57 -6.38 -12.22 7.51
C ASN A 57 -5.84 -12.12 6.08
N THR A 58 -4.76 -12.84 5.75
CA THR A 58 -4.18 -12.81 4.42
C THR A 58 -5.20 -13.24 3.36
N ILE A 59 -5.39 -12.41 2.33
CA ILE A 59 -6.19 -12.79 1.17
C ILE A 59 -5.45 -13.87 0.36
N VAL A 60 -6.06 -15.04 0.22
CA VAL A 60 -5.45 -16.22 -0.45
C VAL A 60 -6.19 -16.67 -1.71
N LEU A 61 -7.26 -15.97 -2.10
CA LEU A 61 -8.03 -16.27 -3.30
C LEU A 61 -7.89 -15.17 -4.35
N ASP A 62 -7.59 -15.55 -5.59
CA ASP A 62 -7.43 -14.62 -6.71
C ASP A 62 -8.65 -13.71 -6.91
N VAL A 63 -9.85 -14.27 -6.78
CA VAL A 63 -11.11 -13.53 -6.96
C VAL A 63 -11.25 -12.44 -5.89
N GLU A 64 -10.93 -12.76 -4.63
CA GLU A 64 -10.96 -11.80 -3.52
C GLU A 64 -9.87 -10.73 -3.68
N MET A 65 -8.69 -11.13 -4.14
CA MET A 65 -7.59 -10.21 -4.42
C MET A 65 -7.98 -9.21 -5.52
N LEU A 66 -8.59 -9.69 -6.62
CA LEU A 66 -9.07 -8.82 -7.70
C LEU A 66 -10.12 -7.81 -7.20
N GLN A 67 -11.07 -8.27 -6.39
CA GLN A 67 -12.08 -7.39 -5.78
C GLN A 67 -11.44 -6.35 -4.84
N HIS A 68 -10.47 -6.77 -4.03
CA HIS A 68 -9.76 -5.89 -3.12
C HIS A 68 -8.95 -4.82 -3.87
N LEU A 69 -8.25 -5.20 -4.94
CA LEU A 69 -7.49 -4.26 -5.76
C LEU A 69 -8.39 -3.24 -6.48
N GLU A 70 -9.60 -3.62 -6.88
CA GLU A 70 -10.59 -2.69 -7.40
C GLU A 70 -11.00 -1.65 -6.33
N VAL A 71 -11.20 -2.07 -5.09
CA VAL A 71 -11.47 -1.18 -3.96
C VAL A 71 -10.29 -0.22 -3.75
N VAL A 72 -9.06 -0.73 -3.74
CA VAL A 72 -7.83 0.07 -3.61
C VAL A 72 -7.77 1.15 -4.69
N ARG A 73 -7.99 0.77 -5.95
CA ARG A 73 -8.01 1.69 -7.10
C ARG A 73 -9.03 2.80 -6.92
N ARG A 74 -10.26 2.46 -6.53
CA ARG A 74 -11.36 3.41 -6.35
C ARG A 74 -11.13 4.39 -5.20
N GLN A 75 -10.60 3.93 -4.08
CA GLN A 75 -10.42 4.78 -2.88
C GLN A 75 -9.08 5.55 -2.86
N GLY A 76 -8.11 5.10 -3.66
CA GLY A 76 -6.80 5.73 -3.79
C GLY A 76 -5.82 5.42 -2.66
N TYR A 77 -6.04 4.32 -1.94
CA TYR A 77 -5.14 3.83 -0.89
C TYR A 77 -5.36 2.32 -0.67
N ALA A 78 -4.36 1.63 -0.15
CA ALA A 78 -4.52 0.24 0.33
C ALA A 78 -4.26 0.15 1.83
N LEU A 79 -4.92 -0.82 2.44
CA LEU A 79 -4.74 -1.16 3.83
C LEU A 79 -4.39 -2.64 3.93
N ASP A 80 -3.36 -2.92 4.69
CA ASP A 80 -2.99 -4.24 5.20
C ASP A 80 -3.39 -4.23 6.68
N LYS A 81 -4.47 -4.93 7.00
CA LYS A 81 -5.00 -5.08 8.37
C LYS A 81 -4.59 -6.45 8.92
N GLU A 82 -3.35 -6.53 9.37
CA GLU A 82 -2.73 -7.76 9.89
C GLU A 82 -2.67 -8.89 8.86
N GLU A 83 -2.48 -8.58 7.58
CA GLU A 83 -2.41 -9.59 6.50
C GLU A 83 -1.01 -10.14 6.32
N TYR A 84 0.03 -9.34 6.56
CA TYR A 84 1.43 -9.79 6.48
C TYR A 84 2.01 -10.18 7.84
N GLU A 85 1.73 -9.40 8.89
CA GLU A 85 2.19 -9.64 10.26
C GLU A 85 1.02 -9.40 11.22
N GLU A 86 0.80 -10.30 12.19
CA GLU A 86 -0.20 -10.11 13.25
C GLU A 86 0.11 -8.85 14.07
N ASP A 87 -0.92 -8.18 14.60
CA ASP A 87 -0.82 -6.94 15.37
C ASP A 87 -0.24 -5.72 14.60
N VAL A 88 -0.04 -5.82 13.28
CA VAL A 88 0.49 -4.73 12.44
C VAL A 88 -0.56 -4.26 11.43
N ILE A 89 -0.73 -2.94 11.34
CA ILE A 89 -1.48 -2.29 10.26
C ILE A 89 -0.53 -1.45 9.42
N CYS A 90 -0.64 -1.60 8.10
CA CYS A 90 0.06 -0.75 7.14
C CYS A 90 -0.95 -0.07 6.21
N LEU A 91 -0.85 1.25 6.07
CA LEU A 91 -1.61 2.07 5.12
C LEU A 91 -0.67 2.56 4.02
N ALA A 92 -1.06 2.49 2.75
CA ALA A 92 -0.26 3.00 1.64
C ALA A 92 -1.08 3.80 0.63
N ALA A 93 -0.42 4.74 -0.05
CA ALA A 93 -0.98 5.51 -1.17
C ALA A 93 -0.04 5.50 -2.39
N PRO A 94 -0.59 5.53 -3.63
CA PRO A 94 0.17 5.48 -4.86
C PRO A 94 0.96 6.77 -5.12
N ILE A 95 2.18 6.61 -5.62
CA ILE A 95 3.01 7.68 -6.16
C ILE A 95 3.04 7.51 -7.68
N TYR A 96 2.66 8.57 -8.39
CA TYR A 96 2.64 8.64 -9.85
C TYR A 96 3.85 9.40 -10.37
N ASP A 97 4.27 9.11 -11.60
CA ASP A 97 5.25 9.92 -12.33
C ASP A 97 4.58 10.78 -13.42
N TYR A 98 5.41 11.46 -14.22
CA TYR A 98 4.97 12.28 -15.36
C TYR A 98 4.24 11.51 -16.48
N THR A 99 4.24 10.17 -16.45
CA THR A 99 3.50 9.33 -17.39
C THR A 99 2.14 8.87 -16.83
N GLU A 100 1.74 9.42 -15.68
CA GLU A 100 0.52 9.05 -14.95
C GLU A 100 0.49 7.58 -14.49
N ASN A 101 1.63 6.91 -14.48
CA ASN A 101 1.76 5.54 -14.01
C ASN A 101 2.16 5.50 -12.54
N VAL A 102 1.62 4.54 -11.79
CA VAL A 102 2.07 4.27 -10.42
C VAL A 102 3.47 3.66 -10.46
N VAL A 103 4.46 4.41 -9.99
CA VAL A 103 5.88 4.00 -9.97
C VAL A 103 6.36 3.58 -8.58
N ALA A 104 5.67 4.01 -7.53
CA ALA A 104 5.99 3.67 -6.15
C ALA A 104 4.75 3.78 -5.24
N GLY A 105 4.93 3.44 -3.97
CA GLY A 105 3.94 3.70 -2.93
C GLY A 105 4.64 4.20 -1.68
N ILE A 106 4.04 5.16 -0.99
CA ILE A 106 4.44 5.58 0.36
C ILE A 106 3.51 4.90 1.37
N CYS A 107 4.06 4.43 2.49
CA CYS A 107 3.30 3.73 3.51
C CYS A 107 3.57 4.25 4.93
N ILE A 108 2.57 4.13 5.79
CA ILE A 108 2.65 4.31 7.24
C ILE A 108 2.36 2.97 7.88
N SER A 109 3.25 2.50 8.75
CA SER A 109 3.11 1.23 9.47
C SER A 109 3.08 1.46 10.97
N GLY A 110 2.24 0.71 11.68
CA GLY A 110 2.17 0.80 13.13
C GLY A 110 1.41 -0.36 13.79
N PRO A 111 1.58 -0.55 15.11
CA PRO A 111 0.80 -1.52 15.87
C PRO A 111 -0.70 -1.22 15.82
N ILE A 112 -1.54 -2.25 15.81
CA ILE A 112 -3.01 -2.14 15.75
C ILE A 112 -3.58 -1.17 16.81
N GLN A 113 -2.98 -1.14 18.01
CA GLN A 113 -3.43 -0.30 19.13
C GLN A 113 -3.26 1.20 18.86
N ARG A 114 -2.45 1.58 17.86
CA ARG A 114 -2.23 2.97 17.44
C ARG A 114 -2.89 3.31 16.11
N MET A 115 -3.54 2.35 15.47
CA MET A 115 -4.07 2.46 14.10
C MET A 115 -5.58 2.18 14.11
N SER A 116 -6.32 2.78 15.05
CA SER A 116 -7.78 2.63 15.13
C SER A 116 -8.46 3.14 13.85
N ASP A 117 -9.63 2.59 13.53
CA ASP A 117 -10.39 2.99 12.34
C ASP A 117 -10.68 4.50 12.32
N GLU A 118 -11.08 5.08 13.46
CA GLU A 118 -11.27 6.53 13.59
C GLU A 118 -10.01 7.31 13.21
N ARG A 119 -8.84 6.88 13.68
CA ARG A 119 -7.56 7.56 13.38
C ARG A 119 -7.14 7.36 11.92
N LEU A 120 -7.38 6.17 11.36
CA LEU A 120 -7.14 5.90 9.95
C LEU A 120 -7.95 6.87 9.09
N GLU A 121 -9.25 7.00 9.35
CA GLU A 121 -10.17 7.83 8.57
C GLU A 121 -9.93 9.33 8.76
N THR A 122 -9.77 9.79 9.99
CA THR A 122 -9.71 11.23 10.31
C THR A 122 -8.33 11.85 10.15
N GLU A 123 -7.26 11.07 10.28
CA GLU A 123 -5.87 11.58 10.30
C GLU A 123 -5.00 10.95 9.20
N LEU A 124 -4.85 9.63 9.19
CA LEU A 124 -3.77 8.98 8.45
C LEU A 124 -4.04 8.88 6.95
N ILE A 125 -5.27 8.55 6.53
CA ILE A 125 -5.65 8.48 5.12
C ILE A 125 -5.51 9.85 4.42
N PRO A 126 -6.06 10.96 4.96
CA PRO A 126 -5.84 12.27 4.38
C PRO A 126 -4.35 12.65 4.30
N LEU A 127 -3.59 12.38 5.36
CA LEU A 127 -2.18 12.72 5.47
C LEU A 127 -1.34 11.99 4.40
N ILE A 128 -1.50 10.68 4.29
CA ILE A 128 -0.69 9.87 3.37
C ILE A 128 -1.03 10.16 1.91
N LYS A 129 -2.31 10.40 1.59
CA LYS A 129 -2.74 10.77 0.23
C LYS A 129 -2.14 12.10 -0.17
N LYS A 130 -2.14 13.09 0.74
CA LYS A 130 -1.48 14.38 0.51
C LYS A 130 0.02 14.21 0.25
N ALA A 131 0.72 13.46 1.10
CA ALA A 131 2.16 13.20 0.93
C ALA A 131 2.47 12.49 -0.40
N ALA A 132 1.64 11.51 -0.79
CA ALA A 132 1.81 10.81 -2.06
C ALA A 132 1.63 11.74 -3.27
N VAL A 133 0.66 12.65 -3.23
CA VAL A 133 0.47 13.68 -4.28
C VAL A 133 1.67 14.63 -4.34
N GLU A 134 2.16 15.11 -3.20
CA GLU A 134 3.34 16.01 -3.16
C GLU A 134 4.59 15.34 -3.75
N ILE A 135 4.82 14.05 -3.46
CA ILE A 135 5.91 13.28 -4.07
C ILE A 135 5.67 13.11 -5.56
N SER A 136 4.45 12.78 -5.97
CA SER A 136 4.09 12.61 -7.39
C SER A 136 4.34 13.88 -8.19
N GLN A 137 3.96 15.05 -7.66
CA GLN A 137 4.22 16.35 -8.28
C GLN A 137 5.72 16.61 -8.48
N ARG A 138 6.57 16.21 -7.51
CA ARG A 138 8.03 16.28 -7.65
C ARG A 138 8.58 15.33 -8.71
N LEU A 139 7.85 14.26 -9.04
CA LEU A 139 8.15 13.33 -10.14
C LEU A 139 7.52 13.76 -11.47
N GLY A 140 6.92 14.96 -11.53
CA GLY A 140 6.31 15.51 -12.74
C GLY A 140 4.88 15.07 -12.99
N TYR A 141 4.21 14.42 -12.02
CA TYR A 141 2.78 14.12 -12.12
C TYR A 141 1.98 15.42 -12.16
N GLY A 142 1.31 15.64 -13.28
CA GLY A 142 0.65 16.89 -13.61
C GLY A 142 -0.56 17.16 -12.71
N THR A 143 -0.48 18.25 -11.95
CA THR A 143 -1.60 19.17 -11.86
C THR A 143 -1.69 19.91 -13.18
N THR A 144 -2.74 19.69 -13.97
CA THR A 144 -3.37 20.84 -14.64
C THR A 144 -4.29 21.48 -13.60
N PRO A 145 -3.91 22.62 -12.99
CA PRO A 145 -4.92 23.53 -12.48
C PRO A 145 -5.60 24.16 -13.70
N ASP A 146 -6.85 23.80 -13.94
CA ASP A 146 -7.80 24.74 -14.56
C ASP A 146 -8.25 25.75 -13.50
#